data_AF-A0A3D2XDC3-F1
#
_entry.id   AF-A0A3D2XDC3-F1
#
_cell.length_a   1.000
_cell.length_b   1.000
_cell.length_c   1.000
_cell.angle_alpha   90.00
_cell.angle_beta   90.00
_cell.angle_gamma   90.00
#
_symmetry.space_group_name_H-M   'P 1'
#
loop_
_entity.id
_entity.type
_entity.pdbx_description
1 polymer ?
#
loop_
_entity_poly.entity_id
_entity_poly.type
_entity_poly.pdbx_seq_one_letter_code
_entity_poly.pdbx_strand_id
1 'polypeptide(L)'
;MIAFTSCKKDDGAIPKRIGIEDIPAITTNIEAGSTNTITFTNQAAFQGKFTVSLYFPGTPAPAKVDIVVRKNGAAASVKVFKAGVATFPSAVTVTAAEIATLFGTAIALNDTYDFAPDIYVGTKKYEAFPLTGLGSGAGVVNMPGYGEYVRYTAK
;
A
#
# COMPACT_ATOMS: atom_id res chain seq x y z
N MET A 1 30.21 47.83 -0.86
CA MET A 1 29.17 47.20 -1.71
C MET A 1 29.42 45.70 -1.66
N ILE A 2 28.63 44.97 -0.88
CA ILE A 2 28.78 43.52 -0.71
C ILE A 2 28.11 42.86 -1.93
N ALA A 3 28.92 42.28 -2.82
CA ALA A 3 28.42 41.54 -3.97
C ALA A 3 27.90 40.18 -3.49
N PHE A 4 26.58 40.00 -3.54
CA PHE A 4 25.96 38.68 -3.39
C PHE A 4 26.23 37.88 -4.66
N THR A 5 27.27 37.03 -4.64
CA THR A 5 27.43 35.95 -5.61
C THR A 5 26.26 34.97 -5.41
N SER A 6 25.20 35.17 -6.19
CA SER A 6 24.14 34.18 -6.36
C SER A 6 24.74 32.95 -7.05
N CYS A 7 25.06 31.91 -6.28
CA CYS A 7 25.26 30.59 -6.85
C CYS A 7 23.90 30.12 -7.37
N LYS A 8 23.64 30.30 -8.68
CA LYS A 8 22.59 29.51 -9.33
C LYS A 8 23.00 28.06 -9.20
N LYS A 9 22.25 27.30 -8.39
CA LYS A 9 22.33 25.85 -8.36
C LYS A 9 21.64 25.36 -9.64
N ASP A 10 22.40 25.34 -10.72
CA ASP A 10 21.99 24.73 -11.97
C ASP A 10 22.48 23.28 -11.91
N ASP A 11 21.66 22.38 -11.34
CA ASP A 11 22.02 20.96 -11.16
C ASP A 11 22.10 20.18 -12.49
N GLY A 12 22.02 20.89 -13.62
CA GLY A 12 22.12 20.35 -14.97
C GLY A 12 20.93 19.47 -15.35
N ALA A 13 20.92 18.97 -16.59
CA ALA A 13 19.93 18.00 -17.02
C ALA A 13 20.17 16.66 -16.30
N ILE A 14 19.09 16.01 -15.87
CA ILE A 14 19.14 14.67 -15.26
C ILE A 14 19.87 13.72 -16.23
N PRO A 15 20.98 13.08 -15.81
CA PRO A 15 21.77 12.25 -16.71
C PRO A 15 20.91 11.13 -17.31
N LYS A 16 21.05 10.86 -18.62
CA LYS A 16 20.27 9.83 -19.35
C LYS A 16 20.34 8.41 -18.75
N ARG A 17 21.30 8.13 -17.86
CA ARG A 17 21.38 6.87 -17.10
C ARG A 17 20.32 6.73 -16.01
N ILE A 18 19.64 7.83 -15.64
CA ILE A 18 18.56 7.84 -14.66
C ILE A 18 17.24 7.83 -15.42
N GLY A 19 16.53 6.70 -15.36
CA GLY A 19 15.17 6.60 -15.85
C GLY A 19 14.20 7.20 -14.83
N ILE A 20 13.38 8.14 -15.27
CA ILE A 20 12.24 8.63 -14.49
C ILE A 20 11.01 7.97 -15.08
N GLU A 21 10.20 7.38 -14.22
CA GLU A 21 8.94 6.76 -14.59
C GLU A 21 7.87 7.24 -13.63
N ASP A 22 6.76 7.69 -14.18
CA ASP A 22 5.62 8.14 -13.40
C ASP A 22 4.84 6.92 -12.92
N ILE A 23 4.82 6.74 -11.60
CA ILE A 23 4.10 5.65 -10.95
C ILE A 23 2.85 6.25 -10.29
N PRO A 24 1.64 5.80 -10.66
CA PRO A 24 0.42 6.28 -10.02
C PRO A 24 0.44 6.01 -8.52
N ALA A 25 0.11 7.02 -7.71
CA ALA A 25 -0.02 6.85 -6.27
C ALA A 25 -1.38 6.24 -5.93
N ILE A 26 -1.36 5.05 -5.30
CA ILE A 26 -2.55 4.37 -4.80
C ILE A 26 -2.59 4.52 -3.28
N THR A 27 -3.74 4.92 -2.76
CA THR A 27 -4.02 5.07 -1.33
C THR A 27 -4.93 3.94 -0.86
N THR A 28 -4.68 3.47 0.36
CA THR A 28 -5.42 2.39 1.02
C THR A 28 -5.92 2.87 2.37
N ASN A 29 -7.24 3.00 2.52
CA ASN A 29 -7.85 3.54 3.72
C ASN A 29 -8.99 2.66 4.22
N ILE A 30 -9.12 2.53 5.54
CA ILE A 30 -10.26 1.84 6.16
C ILE A 30 -11.55 2.51 5.70
N GLU A 31 -12.54 1.72 5.30
CA GLU A 31 -13.82 2.24 4.88
C GLU A 31 -14.54 2.88 6.09
N ALA A 32 -15.22 4.01 5.89
CA ALA A 32 -15.94 4.68 6.95
C ALA A 32 -16.96 3.73 7.61
N GLY A 33 -16.92 3.62 8.94
CA GLY A 33 -17.77 2.71 9.70
C GLY A 33 -17.26 1.26 9.79
N SER A 34 -16.13 0.92 9.17
CA SER A 34 -15.47 -0.38 9.35
C SER A 34 -14.59 -0.40 10.61
N THR A 35 -14.39 -1.60 11.15
CA THR A 35 -13.38 -1.88 12.18
C THR A 35 -12.01 -2.20 11.56
N ASN A 36 -10.93 -1.96 12.31
CA ASN A 36 -9.58 -2.43 12.04
C ASN A 36 -9.07 -3.43 13.09
N THR A 37 -9.96 -3.87 13.99
CA THR A 37 -9.64 -4.78 15.08
C THR A 37 -10.38 -6.10 14.86
N ILE A 38 -9.62 -7.19 14.86
CA ILE A 38 -10.13 -8.55 14.87
C ILE A 38 -10.27 -8.93 16.34
N THR A 39 -11.49 -9.05 16.85
CA THR A 39 -11.71 -9.49 18.23
C THR A 39 -11.29 -10.95 18.37
N PHE A 40 -10.23 -11.21 19.16
CA PHE A 40 -9.58 -12.51 19.26
C PHE A 40 -10.51 -13.61 19.77
N THR A 41 -11.46 -13.26 20.65
CA THR A 41 -12.48 -14.17 21.18
C THR A 41 -13.66 -14.40 20.24
N ASN A 42 -13.80 -13.59 19.18
CA ASN A 42 -14.89 -13.67 18.21
C ASN A 42 -14.41 -13.41 16.77
N GLN A 43 -13.37 -14.14 16.36
CA GLN A 43 -12.76 -13.94 15.04
C GLN A 43 -13.72 -14.28 13.89
N ALA A 44 -14.62 -15.23 14.08
CA ALA A 44 -15.56 -15.67 13.06
C ALA A 44 -16.54 -14.57 12.62
N ALA A 45 -16.85 -13.60 13.50
CA ALA A 45 -17.71 -12.47 13.18
C ALA A 45 -16.97 -11.28 12.53
N PHE A 46 -15.64 -11.34 12.47
CA PHE A 46 -14.84 -10.23 11.94
C PHE A 46 -15.06 -10.07 10.43
N GLN A 47 -15.45 -8.85 10.06
CA GLN A 47 -15.51 -8.37 8.68
C GLN A 47 -14.94 -6.95 8.65
N GLY A 48 -13.69 -6.83 8.21
CA GLY A 48 -13.06 -5.55 7.93
C GLY A 48 -13.32 -5.13 6.50
N LYS A 49 -13.48 -3.83 6.26
CA LYS A 49 -13.53 -3.25 4.93
C LYS A 49 -12.54 -2.11 4.78
N PHE A 50 -11.90 -2.07 3.63
CA PHE A 50 -11.04 -0.97 3.24
C PHE A 50 -11.21 -0.65 1.76
N THR A 51 -10.77 0.54 1.39
CA THR A 51 -10.86 1.08 0.03
C THR A 51 -9.47 1.24 -0.55
N VAL A 52 -9.32 0.88 -1.81
CA VAL A 52 -8.12 1.11 -2.62
C VAL A 52 -8.49 2.11 -3.71
N SER A 53 -7.81 3.25 -3.74
CA SER A 53 -8.19 4.38 -4.59
C SER A 53 -6.95 5.06 -5.18
N LEU A 54 -7.13 5.76 -6.30
CA LEU A 54 -6.11 6.71 -6.76
C LEU A 54 -6.00 7.85 -5.75
N TYR A 55 -4.78 8.17 -5.33
CA TYR A 55 -4.55 9.30 -4.42
C TYR A 55 -4.69 10.64 -5.16
N PHE A 56 -4.10 10.74 -6.35
CA PHE A 56 -4.19 11.94 -7.17
C PHE A 56 -5.33 11.81 -8.19
N PRO A 57 -6.42 12.59 -8.06
CA PRO A 57 -7.53 12.53 -9.00
C PRO A 57 -7.10 12.96 -10.41
N GLY A 58 -7.65 12.32 -11.43
CA GLY A 58 -7.37 12.65 -12.83
C GLY A 58 -6.04 12.12 -13.40
N THR A 59 -5.25 11.41 -12.60
CA THR A 59 -4.04 10.71 -13.10
C THR A 59 -4.40 9.39 -13.77
N PRO A 60 -3.60 8.94 -14.77
CA PRO A 60 -3.79 7.61 -15.37
C PRO A 60 -3.75 6.52 -14.30
N ALA A 61 -4.77 5.67 -14.29
CA ALA A 61 -4.81 4.52 -13.40
C ALA A 61 -3.73 3.50 -13.80
N PRO A 62 -3.18 2.73 -12.83
CA PRO A 62 -2.33 1.60 -13.17
C PRO A 62 -3.13 0.55 -13.95
N ALA A 63 -2.44 -0.30 -14.72
CA ALA A 63 -3.10 -1.34 -15.51
C ALA A 63 -3.90 -2.31 -14.62
N LYS A 64 -3.35 -2.59 -13.44
CA LYS A 64 -4.00 -3.33 -12.35
C LYS A 64 -3.22 -3.10 -11.05
N VAL A 65 -3.85 -3.44 -9.95
CA VAL A 65 -3.19 -3.68 -8.67
C VAL A 65 -3.52 -5.07 -8.15
N ASP A 66 -2.57 -5.67 -7.46
CA ASP A 66 -2.81 -6.87 -6.66
C ASP A 66 -2.76 -6.47 -5.20
N ILE A 67 -3.84 -6.74 -4.46
CA ILE A 67 -3.89 -6.51 -3.04
C ILE A 67 -3.09 -7.60 -2.35
N VAL A 68 -2.03 -7.19 -1.68
CA VAL A 68 -1.17 -8.05 -0.88
C VAL A 68 -1.36 -7.81 0.60
N VAL A 69 -1.03 -8.83 1.39
CA VAL A 69 -1.03 -8.76 2.85
C VAL A 69 0.29 -9.30 3.37
N ARG A 70 0.88 -8.62 4.35
CA ARG A 70 1.99 -9.16 5.15
C ARG A 70 1.55 -9.37 6.58
N LYS A 71 2.05 -10.44 7.19
CA LYS A 71 1.86 -10.75 8.61
C LYS A 71 2.99 -10.14 9.45
N ASN A 72 2.62 -9.49 10.56
CA ASN A 72 3.53 -8.99 11.60
C ASN A 72 4.64 -8.06 11.08
N GLY A 73 4.33 -7.27 10.06
CA GLY A 73 5.28 -6.34 9.44
C GLY A 73 6.42 -7.00 8.66
N ALA A 74 6.45 -8.33 8.54
CA ALA A 74 7.55 -9.05 7.91
C ALA A 74 7.42 -9.04 6.37
N ALA A 75 8.39 -8.45 5.66
CA ALA A 75 8.39 -8.44 4.19
C ALA A 75 8.49 -9.85 3.58
N ALA A 76 9.06 -10.82 4.30
CA ALA A 76 9.13 -12.21 3.87
C ALA A 76 7.79 -12.97 3.98
N SER A 77 6.76 -12.39 4.61
CA SER A 77 5.45 -13.01 4.82
C SER A 77 4.37 -12.48 3.87
N VAL A 78 4.76 -11.80 2.79
CA VAL A 78 3.81 -11.22 1.83
C VAL A 78 3.07 -12.32 1.08
N LYS A 79 1.74 -12.19 1.02
CA LYS A 79 0.83 -13.07 0.27
C LYS A 79 -0.13 -12.21 -0.56
N VAL A 80 -0.49 -12.67 -1.75
CA VAL A 80 -1.52 -12.02 -2.56
C VAL A 80 -2.89 -12.39 -1.99
N PHE A 81 -3.65 -11.39 -1.54
CA PHE A 81 -5.01 -11.54 -1.02
C PHE A 81 -6.05 -11.49 -2.15
N LYS A 82 -5.91 -10.52 -3.07
CA LYS A 82 -6.82 -10.36 -4.21
C LYS A 82 -6.06 -9.81 -5.41
N ALA A 83 -6.00 -10.56 -6.50
CA ALA A 83 -5.29 -10.15 -7.71
C ALA A 83 -6.20 -9.43 -8.71
N GLY A 84 -5.61 -8.62 -9.60
CA GLY A 84 -6.24 -8.13 -10.82
C GLY A 84 -7.27 -7.02 -10.62
N VAL A 85 -7.16 -6.20 -9.58
CA VAL A 85 -8.06 -5.07 -9.36
C VAL A 85 -7.70 -3.95 -10.34
N ALA A 86 -8.59 -3.63 -11.28
CA ALA A 86 -8.36 -2.61 -12.32
C ALA A 86 -9.33 -1.42 -12.24
N THR A 87 -10.27 -1.44 -11.28
CA THR A 87 -11.29 -0.41 -11.08
C THR A 87 -11.01 0.35 -9.79
N PHE A 88 -10.98 1.68 -9.85
CA PHE A 88 -10.70 2.54 -8.69
C PHE A 88 -11.78 3.63 -8.55
N PRO A 89 -12.32 3.89 -7.35
CA PRO A 89 -12.04 3.20 -6.09
C PRO A 89 -12.61 1.76 -6.06
N SER A 90 -11.94 0.86 -5.36
CA SER A 90 -12.43 -0.51 -5.09
C SER A 90 -12.52 -0.75 -3.59
N ALA A 91 -13.71 -1.15 -3.12
CA ALA A 91 -13.90 -1.65 -1.77
C ALA A 91 -13.50 -3.12 -1.67
N VAL A 92 -12.89 -3.49 -0.55
CA VAL A 92 -12.32 -4.81 -0.29
C VAL A 92 -12.79 -5.22 1.09
N THR A 93 -13.46 -6.36 1.16
CA THR A 93 -13.85 -6.97 2.44
C THR A 93 -12.81 -8.02 2.81
N VAL A 94 -12.47 -8.09 4.08
CA VAL A 94 -11.51 -9.03 4.66
C VAL A 94 -12.16 -9.74 5.83
N THR A 95 -12.12 -11.07 5.80
CA THR A 95 -12.58 -11.92 6.91
C THR A 95 -11.39 -12.58 7.60
N ALA A 96 -11.58 -12.98 8.87
CA ALA A 96 -10.55 -13.70 9.61
C ALA A 96 -10.29 -15.10 9.00
N ALA A 97 -11.33 -15.72 8.43
CA ALA A 97 -11.22 -17.02 7.77
C ALA A 97 -10.33 -16.97 6.53
N GLU A 98 -10.45 -15.93 5.70
CA GLU A 98 -9.58 -15.74 4.52
C GLU A 98 -8.12 -15.53 4.94
N ILE A 99 -7.88 -14.70 5.97
CA ILE A 99 -6.53 -14.49 6.51
C ILE A 99 -5.94 -15.81 7.01
N ALA A 100 -6.67 -16.56 7.84
CA ALA A 100 -6.17 -17.82 8.40
C ALA A 100 -5.88 -18.84 7.29
N THR A 101 -6.73 -18.92 6.27
CA THR A 101 -6.54 -19.79 5.10
C THR A 101 -5.31 -19.40 4.31
N LEU A 102 -5.13 -18.10 4.04
CA LEU A 102 -4.02 -17.58 3.24
C LEU A 102 -2.65 -17.84 3.88
N PHE A 103 -2.58 -17.77 5.20
CA PHE A 103 -1.35 -18.01 5.97
C PHE A 103 -1.19 -19.47 6.43
N GLY A 104 -2.22 -20.30 6.30
CA GLY A 104 -2.22 -21.70 6.75
C GLY A 104 -2.13 -21.86 8.27
N THR A 105 -2.40 -20.79 9.03
CA THR A 105 -2.29 -20.75 10.50
C THR A 105 -3.44 -19.97 11.08
N ALA A 106 -3.98 -20.40 12.22
CA ALA A 106 -4.96 -19.62 12.96
C ALA A 106 -4.38 -18.25 13.37
N ILE A 107 -5.25 -17.23 13.45
CA ILE A 107 -4.87 -15.90 13.90
C ILE A 107 -4.60 -15.95 15.41
N ALA A 108 -3.41 -15.50 15.82
CA ALA A 108 -3.02 -15.43 17.22
C ALA A 108 -3.26 -14.03 17.80
N LEU A 109 -3.31 -13.93 19.14
CA LEU A 109 -3.41 -12.64 19.82
C LEU A 109 -2.21 -11.76 19.46
N ASN A 110 -2.46 -10.47 19.19
CA ASN A 110 -1.49 -9.48 18.72
C ASN A 110 -0.92 -9.69 17.31
N ASP A 111 -1.42 -10.66 16.54
CA ASP A 111 -1.09 -10.73 15.12
C ASP A 111 -1.58 -9.46 14.41
N THR A 112 -0.75 -8.96 13.48
CA THR A 112 -1.07 -7.81 12.62
C THR A 112 -1.01 -8.23 11.16
N TYR A 113 -1.92 -7.68 10.37
CA TYR A 113 -2.04 -7.93 8.94
C TYR A 113 -2.13 -6.59 8.22
N ASP A 114 -1.07 -6.24 7.49
CA ASP A 114 -0.99 -5.00 6.72
C ASP A 114 -1.39 -5.29 5.28
N PHE A 115 -2.43 -4.64 4.79
CA PHE A 115 -2.94 -4.74 3.43
C PHE A 115 -2.53 -3.52 2.63
N ALA A 116 -1.94 -3.75 1.45
CA ALA A 116 -1.56 -2.70 0.52
C ALA A 116 -1.54 -3.24 -0.92
N PRO A 117 -1.63 -2.38 -1.94
CA PRO A 117 -1.65 -2.78 -3.34
C PRO A 117 -0.25 -2.80 -3.95
N ASP A 118 0.13 -3.94 -4.53
CA ASP A 118 1.21 -4.00 -5.52
C ASP A 118 0.71 -3.36 -6.82
N ILE A 119 1.49 -2.44 -7.39
CA ILE A 119 1.10 -1.61 -8.54
C ILE A 119 1.77 -2.13 -9.81
N TYR A 120 0.99 -2.28 -10.88
CA TYR A 120 1.50 -2.68 -12.18
C TYR A 120 1.41 -1.53 -13.18
N VAL A 121 2.58 -1.12 -13.70
CA VAL A 121 2.72 -0.10 -14.75
C VAL A 121 3.49 -0.73 -15.91
N GLY A 122 2.83 -0.88 -17.06
CA GLY A 122 3.39 -1.61 -18.19
C GLY A 122 3.77 -3.04 -17.81
N THR A 123 5.05 -3.40 -17.98
CA THR A 123 5.60 -4.72 -17.61
C THR A 123 6.21 -4.76 -16.21
N LYS A 124 6.23 -3.63 -15.48
CA LYS A 124 6.87 -3.52 -14.17
C LYS A 124 5.86 -3.68 -13.04
N LYS A 125 6.33 -4.31 -11.98
CA LYS A 125 5.64 -4.46 -10.70
C LYS A 125 6.35 -3.61 -9.66
N TYR A 126 5.59 -2.81 -8.93
CA TYR A 126 6.03 -2.05 -7.77
C TYR A 126 5.38 -2.66 -6.54
N GLU A 127 6.19 -3.22 -5.66
CA GLU A 127 5.71 -3.94 -4.50
C GLU A 127 5.41 -2.98 -3.36
N ALA A 128 4.27 -3.15 -2.70
CA ALA A 128 3.95 -2.36 -1.50
C ALA A 128 4.87 -2.73 -0.33
N PHE A 129 5.28 -4.01 -0.26
CA PHE A 129 6.12 -4.55 0.81
C PHE A 129 7.34 -5.27 0.23
N PRO A 130 8.28 -4.56 -0.40
CA PRO A 130 9.46 -5.18 -1.00
C PRO A 130 10.37 -5.78 0.07
N LEU A 131 11.08 -6.85 -0.27
CA LEU A 131 12.07 -7.46 0.63
C LEU A 131 13.23 -6.50 0.95
N THR A 132 13.57 -5.65 -0.02
CA THR A 132 14.64 -4.64 0.09
C THR A 132 14.18 -3.32 -0.50
N GLY A 133 14.48 -2.21 0.17
CA GLY A 133 14.12 -0.87 -0.27
C GLY A 133 12.77 -0.39 0.27
N LEU A 134 12.27 0.70 -0.31
CA LEU A 134 11.01 1.32 0.08
C LEU A 134 9.89 0.87 -0.87
N GLY A 135 8.72 0.50 -0.34
CA GLY A 135 7.55 0.18 -1.14
C GLY A 135 6.83 1.41 -1.69
N SER A 136 6.89 2.51 -0.95
CA SER A 136 6.28 3.78 -1.32
C SER A 136 7.30 4.91 -1.38
N GLY A 137 7.06 5.89 -2.26
CA GLY A 137 7.89 7.08 -2.35
C GLY A 137 7.79 7.94 -1.09
N ALA A 138 8.94 8.37 -0.55
CA ALA A 138 9.03 9.15 0.70
C ALA A 138 8.24 10.48 0.67
N GLY A 139 7.97 11.04 -0.51
CA GLY A 139 7.13 12.23 -0.65
C GLY A 139 5.66 11.95 -0.36
N VAL A 140 5.11 10.88 -0.95
CA VAL A 140 3.67 10.57 -0.90
C VAL A 140 3.24 10.09 0.49
N VAL A 141 4.07 9.31 1.18
CA VAL A 141 3.78 8.79 2.53
C VAL A 141 3.56 9.89 3.58
N ASN A 142 4.06 11.10 3.35
CA ASN A 142 3.91 12.24 4.25
C ASN A 142 2.75 13.16 3.85
N MET A 143 2.00 12.84 2.79
CA MET A 143 0.91 13.69 2.31
C MET A 143 -0.38 13.42 3.12
N PRO A 144 -1.14 14.47 3.49
CA PRO A 144 -2.39 14.29 4.22
C PRO A 144 -3.39 13.39 3.48
N GLY A 145 -4.03 12.48 4.22
CA GLY A 145 -5.05 11.56 3.69
C GLY A 145 -4.52 10.39 2.84
N TYR A 146 -3.20 10.31 2.64
CA TYR A 146 -2.58 9.15 2.03
C TYR A 146 -2.50 8.00 3.04
N GLY A 147 -3.01 6.84 2.67
CA GLY A 147 -2.88 5.60 3.42
C GLY A 147 -1.94 4.66 2.67
N GLU A 148 -0.77 4.41 3.25
CA GLU A 148 0.21 3.47 2.68
C GLU A 148 -0.32 2.03 2.74
N TYR A 149 -0.91 1.66 3.87
CA TYR A 149 -1.51 0.36 4.11
C TYR A 149 -2.62 0.46 5.16
N VAL A 150 -3.49 -0.54 5.18
CA VAL A 150 -4.45 -0.74 6.27
C VAL A 150 -4.00 -1.90 7.13
N ARG A 151 -3.85 -1.65 8.44
CA ARG A 151 -3.51 -2.67 9.43
C ARG A 151 -4.75 -3.19 10.13
N TYR A 152 -4.96 -4.50 10.06
CA TYR A 152 -5.86 -5.21 10.96
C TYR A 152 -5.06 -5.85 12.09
N THR A 153 -5.52 -5.71 13.34
CA THR A 153 -4.84 -6.26 14.52
C THR A 153 -5.77 -7.17 15.30
N ALA A 154 -5.29 -8.36 15.67
CA ALA A 154 -5.98 -9.26 16.57
C ALA A 154 -5.81 -8.82 18.03
N LYS A 155 -6.92 -8.52 18.71
CA LYS A 155 -6.93 -8.07 20.10
C LYS A 155 -8.04 -8.75 20.90
#